data_AF-A0A359D5Z0-F1
#
_entry.id   AF-A0A359D5Z0-F1
#
_cell.length_a   1.000
_cell.length_b   1.000
_cell.length_c   1.000
_cell.angle_alpha   90.00
_cell.angle_beta   90.00
_cell.angle_gamma   90.00
#
_symmetry.space_group_name_H-M   'P 1'
#
loop_
_entity.id
_entity.type
_entity.pdbx_description
1 polymer ?
#
loop_
_entity_poly.entity_id
_entity_poly.type
_entity_poly.pdbx_seq_one_letter_code
_entity_poly.pdbx_strand_id
1 'polypeptide(L)' 'VLSAEQEGDHILLSISDDGKGMDADVLRAKAVEKGLLDKDAADRLNEFECYNLIFAPGFSTKTEISDVSGRG' A
#
# COMPACT_ATOMS: atom_id res chain seq x y z
N VAL A 1 -9.55 -7.47 13.69
CA VAL A 1 -9.52 -8.95 13.82
C VAL A 1 -8.21 -9.46 13.25
N LEU A 2 -7.58 -10.42 13.94
CA LEU A 2 -6.42 -11.17 13.46
C LEU A 2 -6.81 -12.65 13.41
N SER A 3 -6.59 -13.32 12.29
CA SER A 3 -6.85 -14.76 12.14
C SER A 3 -5.70 -15.46 11.42
N ALA A 4 -5.60 -16.76 11.65
CA ALA A 4 -4.68 -17.66 10.99
C ALA A 4 -5.44 -18.93 10.61
N GLU A 5 -5.33 -19.38 9.37
CA GLU A 5 -5.93 -20.64 8.90
C GLU A 5 -4.92 -21.46 8.09
N GLN A 6 -5.04 -22.78 8.13
CA GLN A 6 -4.19 -23.66 7.34
C GLN A 6 -4.81 -23.87 5.96
N GLU A 7 -4.08 -23.47 4.92
CA GLU A 7 -4.44 -23.63 3.52
C GLU A 7 -3.37 -24.51 2.85
N GLY A 8 -3.63 -25.82 2.80
CA GLY A 8 -2.65 -26.80 2.30
C GLY A 8 -1.41 -26.89 3.18
N ASP A 9 -0.25 -26.59 2.59
CA ASP A 9 1.07 -26.50 3.25
C ASP A 9 1.43 -25.08 3.71
N HIS A 10 0.51 -24.12 3.54
CA HIS A 10 0.68 -22.73 3.95
C HIS A 10 -0.23 -22.38 5.13
N ILE A 11 0.16 -21.36 5.89
CA ILE A 11 -0.68 -20.72 6.89
C ILE A 11 -1.06 -19.34 6.36
N LEU A 12 -2.35 -19.12 6.10
CA LEU A 12 -2.89 -17.83 5.70
C LEU A 12 -3.11 -16.97 6.94
N LEU A 13 -2.40 -15.85 7.02
CA LEU A 13 -2.57 -14.84 8.06
C LEU A 13 -3.43 -13.69 7.52
N SER A 14 -4.55 -13.41 8.20
CA SER A 14 -5.45 -12.32 7.82
C SER A 14 -5.57 -11.30 8.94
N ILE A 15 -5.46 -10.02 8.56
CA ILE A 15 -5.68 -8.88 9.44
C ILE A 15 -6.81 -8.06 8.84
N SER A 16 -7.82 -7.73 9.63
CA SER A 16 -8.95 -6.90 9.21
C SER A 16 -9.23 -5.83 10.24
N ASP A 17 -9.54 -4.63 9.76
CA ASP A 17 -10.04 -3.53 10.57
C ASP A 17 -11.30 -2.94 9.92
N ASP A 18 -12.07 -2.21 10.73
CA ASP A 18 -13.27 -1.47 10.33
C ASP A 18 -13.00 0.04 10.21
N GLY A 19 -11.73 0.39 10.00
CA GLY A 19 -11.28 1.77 9.83
C GLY A 19 -11.65 2.35 8.48
N LYS A 20 -11.03 3.48 8.14
CA LYS A 20 -11.36 4.25 6.94
C LYS A 20 -10.98 3.56 5.63
N GLY A 21 -10.25 2.45 5.70
CA GLY A 21 -9.68 1.79 4.54
C GLY A 21 -8.61 2.63 3.85
N MET A 22 -8.27 2.21 2.63
CA MET A 22 -7.33 2.89 1.76
C MET A 22 -8.09 3.53 0.59
N ASP A 23 -7.69 4.74 0.23
CA ASP A 23 -8.26 5.47 -0.90
C ASP A 23 -7.32 5.34 -2.11
N ALA A 24 -7.77 4.65 -3.16
CA ALA A 24 -6.99 4.38 -4.35
C ALA A 24 -6.57 5.66 -5.10
N ASP A 25 -7.42 6.69 -5.11
CA ASP A 25 -7.13 7.95 -5.80
C ASP A 25 -6.06 8.75 -5.05
N VAL A 26 -6.10 8.73 -3.71
CA VAL A 26 -5.06 9.35 -2.88
C VAL A 26 -3.71 8.67 -3.11
N LEU A 27 -3.68 7.34 -3.20
CA LEU A 27 -2.45 6.59 -3.45
C LEU A 27 -1.88 6.87 -4.85
N ARG A 28 -2.76 6.88 -5.87
CA ARG A 28 -2.41 7.22 -7.25
C ARG A 28 -1.79 8.62 -7.33
N ALA A 29 -2.45 9.61 -6.72
CA ALA A 29 -1.97 10.99 -6.71
C ALA A 29 -0.60 11.10 -6.00
N LYS A 30 -0.41 10.38 -4.89
CA LYS A 30 0.87 10.35 -4.16
C LYS A 30 2.00 9.70 -4.95
N ALA A 31 1.72 8.68 -5.77
CA ALA A 31 2.73 8.07 -6.63
C ALA A 31 3.23 9.05 -7.70
N VAL A 32 2.33 9.87 -8.26
CA VAL A 32 2.69 10.92 -9.23
C VAL A 32 3.45 12.06 -8.55
N GLU A 33 2.97 12.54 -7.39
CA GLU A 33 3.63 13.60 -6.61
C GLU A 33 5.08 13.24 -6.25
N LYS A 34 5.33 11.97 -5.93
CA LYS A 34 6.67 11.45 -5.59
C LYS A 34 7.51 11.05 -6.80
N GLY A 35 6.98 11.20 -8.02
CA GLY A 35 7.69 10.84 -9.26
C GLY A 35 7.94 9.35 -9.44
N LEU A 36 7.20 8.49 -8.72
CA LEU A 36 7.27 7.04 -8.88
C LEU A 36 6.58 6.59 -10.17
N LEU A 37 5.54 7.32 -10.57
CA LEU A 37 4.81 7.13 -11.81
C LEU A 37 4.57 8.48 -12.49
N ASP A 38 4.54 8.50 -13.81
CA ASP A 38 3.93 9.61 -14.53
C ASP A 38 2.41 9.53 -14.47
N LYS A 39 1.73 10.62 -14.86
CA LYS A 39 0.27 10.71 -14.78
C LYS A 39 -0.43 9.66 -15.64
N ASP A 40 0.07 9.43 -16.86
CA ASP A 40 -0.54 8.48 -17.78
C ASP A 40 -0.44 7.04 -17.26
N ALA A 41 0.68 6.67 -16.62
CA ALA A 41 0.87 5.38 -15.98
C ALA A 41 -0.02 5.22 -14.75
N ALA A 42 -0.13 6.27 -13.94
CA ALA A 42 -0.98 6.26 -12.76
C ALA A 42 -2.46 6.11 -13.12
N ASP A 43 -2.92 6.78 -14.18
CA ASP A 43 -4.31 6.73 -14.66
C ASP A 43 -4.70 5.35 -15.24
N ARG A 44 -3.72 4.52 -15.62
CA ARG A 44 -3.95 3.14 -16.06
C ARG A 44 -4.13 2.15 -14.91
N LEU A 45 -3.79 2.53 -13.69
CA LEU A 45 -3.91 1.63 -12.54
C LEU A 45 -5.36 1.43 -12.14
N ASN A 46 -5.74 0.17 -11.95
CA ASN A 46 -6.96 -0.18 -11.23
C ASN A 46 -6.77 -0.04 -9.71
N GLU A 47 -7.85 -0.14 -8.94
CA GLU A 47 -7.82 0.03 -7.48
C GLU A 47 -6.86 -0.93 -6.77
N PHE A 48 -6.85 -2.20 -7.18
CA PHE A 48 -5.98 -3.21 -6.59
C PHE A 48 -4.50 -2.89 -6.83
N GLU A 49 -4.17 -2.44 -8.04
CA GLU A 49 -2.82 -1.97 -8.37
C GLU A 49 -2.43 -0.72 -7.58
N CYS A 50 -3.37 0.20 -7.36
CA CYS A 50 -3.15 1.35 -6.47
C CYS A 50 -2.84 0.91 -5.04
N TYR A 51 -3.52 -0.12 -4.51
CA TYR A 51 -3.24 -0.63 -3.17
C TYR A 51 -1.85 -1.26 -3.08
N ASN A 52 -1.37 -1.90 -4.14
CA ASN A 52 -0.03 -2.47 -4.17
C ASN A 52 1.11 -1.43 -4.12
N LEU A 53 0.82 -0.15 -4.38
CA LEU A 53 1.81 0.93 -4.26
C LEU A 53 2.40 1.03 -2.85
N ILE A 54 1.67 0.62 -1.80
CA ILE A 54 2.17 0.66 -0.42
C ILE A 54 3.39 -0.25 -0.19
N PHE A 55 3.60 -1.24 -1.06
CA PHE A 55 4.74 -2.14 -1.01
C PHE A 55 5.92 -1.64 -1.86
N ALA A 56 5.71 -0.60 -2.68
CA ALA A 56 6.77 -0.07 -3.54
C ALA A 56 7.84 0.65 -2.70
N PRO A 57 9.13 0.42 -2.96
CA PRO A 57 10.20 1.11 -2.26
C PRO A 57 10.11 2.62 -2.50
N GLY A 58 10.29 3.41 -1.43
CA GLY A 58 10.19 4.88 -1.51
C GLY A 58 8.76 5.43 -1.56
N PHE A 59 7.74 4.57 -1.59
CA PHE A 59 6.35 5.00 -1.45
C PHE A 59 5.98 5.16 0.04
N SER A 60 5.34 6.29 0.34
CA SER A 60 4.75 6.55 1.65
C SER A 60 3.71 7.64 1.52
N THR A 61 2.61 7.55 2.26
CA THR A 61 1.62 8.63 2.34
C THR A 61 2.03 9.71 3.34
N LYS A 62 3.09 9.50 4.14
CA LYS A 62 3.58 10.49 5.11
C LYS A 62 4.21 11.69 4.40
N THR A 63 3.87 12.88 4.89
CA THR A 63 4.42 14.17 4.42
C THR A 63 5.83 14.40 4.93
N GLU A 64 6.14 13.95 6.15
CA GLU A 64 7.48 14.05 6.74
C GLU A 64 8.17 12.69 6.75
N ILE A 65 9.44 12.70 6.36
CA ILE A 65 10.32 11.54 6.49
C ILE A 65 10.74 11.49 7.96
N SER A 66 10.29 10.47 8.69
CA SER A 66 10.83 10.18 10.02
C SER A 66 12.03 9.23 9.87
N ASP A 67 13.14 9.52 10.54
CA ASP A 67 14.40 8.74 10.53
C ASP A 67 14.27 7.28 11.02
N VAL A 68 13.10 6.85 11.48
CA VAL A 68 12.89 5.44 11.83
C VAL A 68 12.51 4.65 10.57
N SER A 69 13.52 4.42 9.74
CA SER A 69 13.49 3.49 8.62
C SER A 69 14.35 2.28 8.95
N GLY A 70 13.74 1.25 9.53
CA GLY A 70 14.21 -0.12 9.37
C GLY A 70 14.49 -0.88 10.67
N ARG A 71 13.67 -1.93 10.87
CA ARG A 71 13.93 -3.22 11.53
C ARG A 71 14.54 -3.14 12.94
N GLY A 72 13.81 -3.69 13.91
CA GLY A 72 14.49 -4.22 15.10
C GLY A 72 15.60 -5.19 14.71
#